data_AF-A0A3C1CJC3-F1
#
_entry.id   AF-A0A3C1CJC3-F1
#
_cell.length_a   1.000
_cell.length_b   1.000
_cell.length_c   1.000
_cell.angle_alpha   90.00
_cell.angle_beta   90.00
_cell.angle_gamma   90.00
#
_symmetry.space_group_name_H-M   'P 1'
#
loop_
_entity.id
_entity.type
_entity.pdbx_description
1 polymer ?
#
loop_
_entity_poly.entity_id
_entity_poly.type
_entity_poly.pdbx_seq_one_letter_code
_entity_poly.pdbx_strand_id
1 'polypeptide(L)' 'MAQAVSVSGPISDTDRTLSFQAGKLAGQADGAVVGRIGDTVVLVTATAARSVREGADFFPLTVDVEER' A
#
# COMPACT_ATOMS: atom_id res chain seq x y z
N MET A 1 -12.36 -2.33 -16.29
CA MET A 1 -11.48 -1.61 -15.33
C MET A 1 -12.03 -1.89 -13.94
N ALA A 2 -11.21 -2.38 -13.00
CA ALA A 2 -11.70 -2.72 -11.66
C ALA A 2 -12.16 -1.46 -10.92
N GLN A 3 -13.30 -1.55 -10.23
CA GLN A 3 -13.82 -0.45 -9.43
C GLN A 3 -12.94 -0.29 -8.19
N ALA A 4 -12.50 0.93 -7.92
CA ALA A 4 -11.66 1.20 -6.77
C ALA A 4 -12.50 1.13 -5.48
N VAL A 5 -12.02 0.38 -4.49
CA VAL A 5 -12.60 0.39 -3.14
C VAL A 5 -11.92 1.50 -2.35
N SER A 6 -12.69 2.32 -1.64
CA SER A 6 -12.14 3.40 -0.80
C SER A 6 -12.78 3.42 0.58
N VAL A 7 -11.94 3.68 1.57
CA VAL A 7 -12.33 3.90 2.97
C VAL A 7 -11.66 5.17 3.47
N SER A 8 -12.35 5.91 4.33
CA SER A 8 -11.82 7.14 4.92
C SER A 8 -12.30 7.31 6.34
N GLY A 9 -11.48 7.92 7.19
CA GLY A 9 -11.81 8.22 8.57
C GLY A 9 -11.05 9.42 9.11
N PRO A 10 -11.60 10.11 10.12
CA PRO A 10 -10.90 11.19 10.81
C PRO A 10 -9.72 10.63 11.62
N ILE A 11 -8.67 11.42 11.76
CA ILE A 11 -7.58 11.15 12.71
C ILE A 11 -7.91 11.89 14.00
N SER A 12 -7.99 11.15 15.11
CA SER A 12 -8.27 11.71 16.44
C SER A 12 -7.36 12.89 16.76
N ASP A 13 -7.94 13.90 17.40
CA ASP A 13 -7.25 15.11 17.84
C ASP A 13 -6.67 15.97 16.68
N THR A 14 -7.17 15.78 15.46
CA THR A 14 -6.82 16.61 14.29
C THR A 14 -8.02 16.87 13.38
N ASP A 15 -7.98 17.93 12.58
CA ASP A 15 -8.97 18.20 11.53
C ASP A 15 -8.68 17.43 10.22
N ARG A 16 -7.80 16.41 10.27
CA ARG A 16 -7.34 15.69 9.07
C ARG A 16 -8.12 14.40 8.89
N THR A 17 -8.47 14.13 7.62
CA THR A 17 -9.06 12.86 7.19
C THR A 17 -7.98 12.01 6.52
N LEU A 18 -7.84 10.77 6.97
CA LEU A 18 -7.04 9.74 6.32
C LEU A 18 -7.93 8.96 5.35
N SER A 19 -7.44 8.73 4.14
CA SER A 19 -8.15 7.94 3.13
C SER A 19 -7.23 6.90 2.53
N PHE A 20 -7.83 5.75 2.20
CA PHE A 20 -7.18 4.65 1.51
C PHE A 20 -8.01 4.26 0.28
N GLN A 21 -7.33 3.94 -0.81
CA GLN A 21 -7.95 3.45 -2.04
C GLN A 21 -7.17 2.26 -2.59
N ALA A 22 -7.88 1.17 -2.91
CA ALA A 22 -7.31 -0.04 -3.50
C ALA A 22 -8.00 -0.41 -4.82
N GLY A 23 -7.31 -1.20 -5.66
CA GLY A 23 -7.89 -1.80 -6.88
C GLY A 23 -7.85 -0.96 -8.16
N LYS A 24 -7.34 0.28 -8.10
CA LYS A 24 -7.20 1.16 -9.29
C LYS A 24 -5.82 1.08 -9.95
N LEU A 25 -4.76 1.02 -9.15
CA LEU A 25 -3.36 1.09 -9.58
C LEU A 25 -2.62 -0.21 -9.26
N ALA A 26 -1.53 -0.45 -9.97
CA ALA A 26 -0.60 -1.56 -9.72
C ALA A 26 -1.27 -2.94 -9.60
N GLY A 27 -2.24 -3.25 -10.48
CA GLY A 27 -3.03 -4.49 -10.42
C GLY A 27 -2.28 -5.81 -10.70
N GLN A 28 -0.96 -5.75 -10.89
CA GLN A 28 -0.07 -6.92 -10.97
C GLN A 28 0.63 -7.22 -9.62
N ALA A 29 0.62 -6.26 -8.69
CA ALA A 29 1.10 -6.51 -7.33
C ALA A 29 0.06 -7.35 -6.56
N ASP A 30 0.51 -8.13 -5.57
CA ASP A 30 -0.39 -8.89 -4.70
C ASP A 30 -1.27 -7.96 -3.85
N GLY A 31 -0.75 -6.79 -3.49
CA GLY A 31 -1.51 -5.71 -2.85
C GLY A 31 -1.02 -4.33 -3.27
N ALA A 32 -1.96 -3.40 -3.48
CA ALA A 32 -1.66 -2.00 -3.78
C ALA A 32 -2.70 -1.06 -3.18
N VAL A 33 -2.23 -0.04 -2.44
CA VAL A 33 -3.06 0.97 -1.79
C VAL A 33 -2.49 2.36 -2.02
N VAL A 34 -3.35 3.30 -2.40
CA VAL A 34 -3.05 4.73 -2.35
C VAL A 34 -3.55 5.26 -1.00
N GLY A 35 -2.63 5.71 -0.16
CA GLY A 35 -2.93 6.43 1.08
C GLY A 35 -2.85 7.93 0.86
N ARG A 36 -3.76 8.69 1.48
CA ARG A 36 -3.74 10.15 1.44
C ARG A 36 -4.16 10.77 2.77
N ILE A 37 -3.42 11.80 3.17
CA ILE A 37 -3.74 12.69 4.29
C ILE A 37 -3.41 14.14 3.89
N GLY A 38 -4.43 15.01 3.87
CA GLY A 38 -4.26 16.36 3.33
C GLY A 38 -3.79 16.33 1.87
N ASP A 39 -2.64 16.93 1.59
CA ASP A 39 -2.01 16.96 0.27
C ASP A 39 -0.94 15.88 0.06
N THR A 40 -0.56 15.16 1.11
CA THR A 40 0.39 14.05 1.03
C THR A 40 -0.29 12.80 0.47
N VAL A 41 0.30 12.22 -0.58
CA VAL A 41 -0.18 11.01 -1.23
C VAL A 41 0.98 10.01 -1.32
N VAL A 42 0.70 8.75 -0.96
CA VAL A 42 1.68 7.65 -1.06
C VAL A 42 1.02 6.46 -1.75
N LEU A 43 1.68 5.91 -2.76
CA LEU A 43 1.34 4.61 -3.34
C LEU A 43 2.21 3.54 -2.67
N VAL A 44 1.57 2.59 -1.99
CA VAL A 44 2.24 1.44 -1.39
C VAL A 44 1.86 0.18 -2.16
N THR A 45 2.86 -0.59 -2.57
CA THR A 45 2.69 -1.90 -3.20
C THR A 45 3.40 -2.97 -2.38
N ALA A 46 2.78 -4.15 -2.27
CA ALA A 46 3.36 -5.31 -1.62
C ALA A 46 3.31 -6.51 -2.57
N THR A 47 4.40 -7.27 -2.64
CA THR A 47 4.51 -8.51 -3.41
C THR A 47 5.13 -9.60 -2.56
N ALA A 48 4.64 -10.82 -2.68
CA ALA A 48 5.12 -11.97 -1.96
C ALA A 48 5.33 -13.15 -2.90
N ALA A 49 6.45 -13.86 -2.73
CA ALA A 49 6.65 -15.13 -3.42
C ALA A 49 5.60 -16.15 -2.93
N ARG A 50 5.04 -16.93 -3.85
CA ARG A 50 4.06 -17.98 -3.53
C ARG A 50 4.67 -19.17 -2.78
N SER A 51 6.00 -19.30 -2.82
CA SER A 51 6.75 -20.36 -2.15
C SER A 51 7.99 -19.79 -1.48
N VAL A 52 8.42 -20.44 -0.40
CA VAL A 52 9.68 -20.14 0.26
C VAL A 52 10.84 -20.46 -0.68
N ARG A 53 11.89 -19.64 -0.67
CA ARG A 53 13.11 -19.89 -1.44
C ARG A 53 13.87 -21.06 -0.80
N GLU A 54 14.28 -22.04 -1.61
CA GLU A 54 15.11 -23.15 -1.12
C GLU A 54 16.41 -22.62 -0.48
N GLY A 55 16.75 -23.17 0.68
CA GLY A 55 17.93 -22.77 1.44
C GLY A 55 17.81 -21.42 2.15
N ALA A 56 16.62 -20.80 2.22
CA ALA A 56 16.42 -19.61 3.04
C ALA A 56 16.56 -19.94 4.54
N ASP A 57 17.50 -19.29 5.20
CA ASP A 57 17.78 -19.36 6.64
C ASP A 57 17.31 -18.12 7.41
N PHE A 58 16.79 -17.11 6.69
CA PHE A 58 16.15 -15.91 7.25
C PHE A 58 14.93 -15.49 6.40
N PHE A 59 14.18 -14.49 6.88
CA PHE A 59 13.04 -13.91 6.16
C PHE A 59 13.48 -12.71 5.30
N PRO A 60 13.51 -12.83 3.96
CA PRO A 60 13.97 -11.76 3.08
C PRO A 60 12.85 -10.74 2.82
N LEU A 61 12.71 -9.77 3.73
CA LEU A 61 11.82 -8.63 3.57
C LEU A 61 12.63 -7.37 3.25
N THR A 62 12.23 -6.69 2.18
CA THR A 62 12.78 -5.39 1.78
C THR A 62 11.66 -4.37 1.73
N VAL A 63 11.97 -3.14 2.13
CA VAL A 63 11.06 -1.99 2.04
C VAL A 63 11.85 -0.87 1.36
N ASP A 64 11.41 -0.52 0.15
CA ASP A 64 11.98 0.57 -0.62
C ASP A 64 11.06 1.79 -0.53
N VAL A 65 11.65 2.97 -0.36
CA VAL A 65 10.93 4.25 -0.28
C VAL A 65 11.58 5.23 -1.27
N GLU A 66 10.75 5.84 -2.11
CA GLU A 66 11.14 6.87 -3.07
C GLU A 66 10.21 8.08 -2.90
N GLU A 67 10.78 9.27 -2.75
CA GLU A 67 10.04 10.53 -2.78
C GLU A 67 10.18 11.16 -4.17
N ARG A 68 9.09 11.70 -4.73
CA ARG A 68 9.02 12.32 -6.05
C ARG A 68 8.44 13.72 -6.01
#